data_AF-A0A966AYX4-F1
#
_entry.id   AF-A0A966AYX4-F1
#
_cell.length_a   1.000
_cell.length_b   1.000
_cell.length_c   1.000
_cell.angle_alpha   90.00
_cell.angle_beta   90.00
_cell.angle_gamma   90.00
#
_symmetry.space_group_name_H-M   'P 1'
#
loop_
_entity.id
_entity.type
_entity.pdbx_description
1 polymer ?
#
loop_
_entity_poly.entity_id
_entity_poly.type
_entity_poly.pdbx_seq_one_letter_code
_entity_poly.pdbx_strand_id
1 'polypeptide(L)'
;MELGLVREIGSKALLAGGGALLLYWTFTAVKLVLSARGINPLIKQFFTQVAAGRIDAAYLLTTKNYRQHVSRQQFIRYLAGLKLNRFRNLKSGRPRLQEGNIILTVKLIAEDKEEMPLDFTFIKSDDSWKIERIVAVNS
;
A
#
# COMPACT_ATOMS: atom_id res chain seq x y z
N MET A 1 -32.72 -48.06 -4.98
CA MET A 1 -32.82 -47.05 -3.90
C MET A 1 -31.47 -46.39 -3.58
N GLU A 2 -30.34 -47.09 -3.71
CA GLU A 2 -28.98 -46.59 -3.44
C GLU A 2 -28.50 -45.39 -4.31
N LEU A 3 -28.77 -45.39 -5.62
CA LEU A 3 -28.24 -44.37 -6.55
C LEU A 3 -28.82 -42.96 -6.31
N GLY A 4 -30.06 -42.88 -5.82
CA GLY A 4 -30.73 -41.61 -5.50
C GLY A 4 -30.13 -40.95 -4.25
N LEU A 5 -29.85 -41.76 -3.22
CA LEU A 5 -29.24 -41.33 -1.96
C LEU A 5 -27.82 -40.78 -2.17
N VAL A 6 -26.97 -41.47 -2.94
CA VAL A 6 -25.60 -41.01 -3.25
C VAL A 6 -25.62 -39.71 -4.05
N ARG A 7 -26.55 -39.56 -5.00
CA ARG A 7 -26.67 -38.34 -5.82
C ARG A 7 -27.17 -37.15 -5.00
N GLU A 8 -28.07 -37.37 -4.05
CA GLU A 8 -28.62 -36.32 -3.20
C GLU A 8 -27.62 -35.88 -2.12
N ILE A 9 -26.94 -36.82 -1.47
CA ILE A 9 -25.85 -36.56 -0.50
C ILE A 9 -24.68 -35.89 -1.21
N GLY A 10 -24.29 -36.40 -2.38
CA GLY A 10 -23.24 -35.82 -3.21
C GLY A 10 -23.55 -34.38 -3.61
N SER A 11 -24.78 -34.09 -4.05
CA SER A 11 -25.18 -32.73 -4.41
C SER A 11 -25.18 -31.78 -3.21
N LYS A 12 -25.66 -32.22 -2.03
CA LYS A 12 -25.62 -31.41 -0.80
C LYS A 12 -24.20 -31.15 -0.32
N ALA A 13 -23.32 -32.15 -0.38
CA ALA A 13 -21.91 -32.00 -0.05
C ALA A 13 -21.17 -31.07 -1.03
N LEU A 14 -21.50 -31.14 -2.32
CA LEU A 14 -20.90 -30.29 -3.36
C LEU A 14 -21.37 -28.83 -3.23
N LEU A 15 -22.65 -28.61 -2.89
CA LEU A 15 -23.20 -27.29 -2.58
C LEU A 15 -22.61 -26.72 -1.29
N ALA A 16 -22.51 -27.52 -0.22
CA ALA A 16 -21.92 -27.10 1.05
C ALA A 16 -20.42 -26.79 0.88
N GLY A 17 -19.68 -27.64 0.17
CA GLY A 17 -18.27 -27.44 -0.15
C GLY A 17 -18.04 -26.22 -1.04
N GLY A 18 -18.84 -26.04 -2.09
CA GLY A 18 -18.79 -24.88 -2.97
C GLY A 18 -19.11 -23.57 -2.24
N GLY A 19 -20.13 -23.58 -1.37
CA GLY A 19 -20.48 -22.44 -0.52
C GLY A 19 -19.37 -22.08 0.46
N ALA A 20 -18.75 -23.07 1.11
CA ALA A 20 -17.62 -22.84 2.02
C ALA A 20 -16.41 -22.25 1.28
N LEU A 21 -16.12 -22.72 0.06
CA LEU A 21 -15.03 -22.19 -0.75
C LEU A 21 -15.25 -20.73 -1.16
N LEU A 22 -16.48 -20.39 -1.56
CA LEU A 22 -16.85 -19.01 -1.90
C LEU A 22 -16.74 -18.09 -0.69
N LEU A 23 -17.20 -18.53 0.49
CA LEU A 23 -17.05 -17.77 1.74
C LEU A 23 -15.58 -17.60 2.12
N TYR A 24 -14.77 -18.65 2.01
CA TYR A 24 -13.33 -18.58 2.26
C TYR A 24 -12.63 -17.58 1.33
N TRP A 25 -12.95 -17.63 0.03
CA TRP A 25 -12.36 -16.75 -0.97
C TRP A 25 -12.80 -15.29 -0.79
N THR A 26 -14.10 -15.05 -0.57
CA THR A 26 -14.63 -13.71 -0.28
C THR A 26 -14.09 -13.14 1.02
N PHE A 27 -14.01 -13.94 2.09
CA PHE A 27 -13.39 -13.53 3.35
C PHE A 27 -11.93 -13.15 3.16
N THR A 28 -11.16 -13.94 2.41
CA THR A 28 -9.76 -13.66 2.12
C THR A 28 -9.59 -12.37 1.30
N ALA A 29 -10.40 -12.17 0.27
CA ALA A 29 -10.40 -10.96 -0.53
C ALA A 29 -10.79 -9.72 0.28
N VAL A 30 -11.84 -9.80 1.09
CA VAL A 30 -12.27 -8.71 2.00
C VAL A 30 -11.20 -8.41 3.03
N LYS A 31 -10.59 -9.43 3.65
CA LYS A 31 -9.47 -9.27 4.58
C LYS A 31 -8.27 -8.61 3.90
N LEU A 32 -7.98 -8.93 2.63
CA LEU A 32 -6.90 -8.31 1.87
C LEU A 32 -7.20 -6.82 1.58
N VAL A 33 -8.42 -6.50 1.15
CA VAL A 33 -8.86 -5.13 0.87
C VAL A 33 -8.88 -4.29 2.15
N LEU A 34 -9.41 -4.82 3.25
CA LEU A 34 -9.40 -4.17 4.57
C LEU A 34 -7.98 -4.02 5.12
N SER A 35 -7.10 -5.02 4.89
CA SER A 35 -5.70 -4.92 5.27
C SER A 35 -4.98 -3.85 4.48
N ALA A 36 -5.27 -3.65 3.19
CA ALA A 36 -4.70 -2.56 2.39
C ALA A 36 -5.37 -1.18 2.64
N ARG A 37 -6.50 -1.15 3.37
CA ARG A 37 -7.30 0.03 3.69
C ARG A 37 -6.57 0.91 4.70
N GLY A 38 -5.64 1.72 4.19
CA GLY A 38 -4.82 2.62 5.00
C GLY A 38 -3.61 3.17 4.25
N ILE A 39 -3.11 2.45 3.24
CA ILE A 39 -1.94 2.87 2.44
C ILE A 39 -2.29 4.06 1.55
N ASN A 40 -3.38 3.99 0.79
CA ASN A 40 -3.82 5.11 -0.06
C ASN A 40 -4.02 6.42 0.71
N PRO A 41 -4.78 6.45 1.83
CA PRO A 41 -4.91 7.68 2.61
C PRO A 41 -3.58 8.11 3.26
N LEU A 42 -2.71 7.19 3.69
CA LEU A 42 -1.39 7.50 4.23
C LEU A 42 -0.51 8.23 3.20
N ILE A 43 -0.48 7.75 1.96
CA ILE A 43 0.27 8.40 0.86
C ILE A 43 -0.30 9.78 0.57
N LYS A 44 -1.62 9.89 0.44
CA LYS A 44 -2.26 11.20 0.22
C LYS A 44 -1.92 12.16 1.35
N GLN A 45 -1.98 11.70 2.60
CA GLN A 45 -1.62 12.49 3.77
C GLN A 45 -0.15 12.91 3.73
N PHE A 46 0.76 12.00 3.40
CA PHE A 46 2.19 12.29 3.25
C PHE A 46 2.43 13.44 2.26
N PHE A 47 1.93 13.33 1.03
CA PHE A 47 2.09 14.38 0.03
C PHE A 47 1.36 15.68 0.41
N THR A 48 0.21 15.60 1.07
CA THR A 48 -0.49 16.79 1.58
C THR A 48 0.34 17.54 2.63
N GLN A 49 0.95 16.83 3.59
CA GLN A 49 1.79 17.45 4.61
C GLN A 49 3.05 18.05 3.99
N VAL A 50 3.66 17.37 3.01
CA VAL A 50 4.84 17.88 2.30
C VAL A 50 4.51 19.12 1.48
N ALA A 51 3.39 19.12 0.74
CA ALA A 51 2.92 20.28 -0.02
C ALA A 51 2.56 21.47 0.87
N ALA A 52 2.05 21.21 2.09
CA ALA A 52 1.76 22.23 3.10
C ALA A 52 3.01 22.73 3.85
N GLY A 53 4.22 22.29 3.48
CA GLY A 53 5.48 22.66 4.15
C GLY A 53 5.67 22.01 5.54
N ARG A 54 4.77 21.12 5.95
CA ARG A 54 4.78 20.43 7.25
C ARG A 54 5.64 19.17 7.19
N ILE A 55 6.93 19.35 6.88
CA ILE A 55 7.88 18.24 6.67
C ILE A 55 8.03 17.38 7.92
N ASP A 56 7.94 17.97 9.11
CA ASP A 56 7.95 17.25 10.39
C ASP A 56 6.79 16.28 10.53
N ALA A 57 5.59 16.72 10.18
CA ALA A 57 4.40 15.88 10.23
C ALA A 57 4.51 14.71 9.24
N ALA A 58 5.04 14.97 8.04
CA ALA A 58 5.32 13.92 7.05
C ALA A 58 6.37 12.91 7.56
N TYR A 59 7.41 13.38 8.26
CA TYR A 59 8.43 12.52 8.85
C TYR A 59 7.88 11.62 9.96
N LEU A 60 6.88 12.08 10.72
CA LEU A 60 6.20 11.26 11.73
C LEU A 60 5.32 10.14 11.16
N LEU A 61 4.98 10.20 9.86
CA LEU A 61 4.28 9.11 9.15
C LEU A 61 5.20 7.92 8.83
N THR A 62 6.51 8.11 8.95
CA THR A 62 7.50 7.02 8.80
C THR A 62 7.58 6.14 10.03
N THR A 63 8.26 5.00 9.95
CA THR A 63 8.50 4.12 11.10
C THR A 63 9.56 4.66 12.04
N LYS A 64 9.59 4.14 13.27
CA LYS A 64 10.70 4.42 14.20
C LYS A 64 12.03 3.96 13.62
N ASN A 65 12.05 2.80 12.95
CA ASN A 65 13.24 2.26 12.30
C ASN A 65 13.79 3.20 11.22
N TYR A 66 12.92 3.73 10.35
CA TYR A 66 13.34 4.72 9.36
C TYR A 66 13.98 5.94 10.02
N ARG A 67 13.37 6.47 11.09
CA ARG A 67 13.88 7.64 11.81
C ARG A 67 15.20 7.40 12.56
N GLN A 68 15.52 6.15 12.88
CA GLN A 68 16.82 5.78 13.47
C GLN A 68 17.95 5.85 12.43
N HIS A 69 17.64 5.54 11.17
CA HIS A 69 18.63 5.48 10.08
C HIS A 69 18.71 6.76 9.25
N VAL A 70 17.60 7.47 9.11
CA VAL A 70 17.48 8.71 8.33
C VAL A 70 17.15 9.84 9.28
N SER A 71 18.11 10.74 9.51
CA SER A 71 17.89 11.93 10.33
C SER A 71 16.89 12.90 9.66
N ARG A 72 16.25 13.74 10.48
CA ARG A 72 15.35 14.81 10.00
C ARG A 72 15.99 15.68 8.92
N GLN A 73 17.26 16.05 9.07
CA GLN A 73 17.97 16.88 8.10
C GLN A 73 18.18 16.15 6.76
N GLN A 74 18.55 14.87 6.81
CA GLN A 74 18.67 14.05 5.59
C GLN A 74 17.32 13.90 4.89
N PHE A 75 16.24 13.70 5.65
CA PHE A 75 14.89 13.62 5.10
C PHE A 75 14.47 14.92 4.40
N ILE A 76 14.72 16.08 5.03
CA ILE A 76 14.44 17.39 4.41
C ILE A 76 15.26 17.57 3.13
N ARG A 77 16.56 17.27 3.16
CA ARG A 77 17.43 17.38 1.97
C ARG A 77 16.96 16.45 0.86
N TYR A 78 16.55 15.23 1.20
CA TYR A 78 16.01 14.27 0.24
C TYR A 78 14.74 14.81 -0.43
N LEU A 79 13.75 15.27 0.35
CA LEU A 79 12.52 15.86 -0.21
C LEU A 79 12.77 17.13 -1.03
N ALA A 80 13.72 17.97 -0.62
CA ALA A 80 14.12 19.16 -1.39
C ALA A 80 14.75 18.76 -2.73
N GLY A 81 15.57 17.70 -2.76
CA GLY A 81 16.16 17.15 -3.97
C GLY A 81 15.12 16.59 -4.96
N LEU A 82 14.01 16.06 -4.45
CA LEU A 82 12.89 15.57 -5.28
C LEU A 82 12.13 16.69 -6.00
N LYS A 83 12.35 17.98 -5.68
CA LYS A 83 11.69 19.13 -6.30
C LYS A 83 10.17 18.94 -6.44
N LEU A 84 9.54 18.49 -5.36
CA LEU A 84 8.12 18.08 -5.32
C LEU A 84 7.14 19.18 -5.77
N ASN A 85 7.56 20.44 -5.69
CA ASN A 85 6.81 21.59 -6.19
C ASN A 85 6.57 21.60 -7.71
N ARG A 86 7.37 20.85 -8.49
CA ARG A 86 7.20 20.73 -9.95
C ARG A 86 6.10 19.74 -10.35
N PHE A 87 5.66 18.90 -9.42
CA PHE A 87 4.75 17.80 -9.69
C PHE A 87 3.34 18.15 -9.21
N ARG A 88 2.40 18.25 -10.16
CA ARG A 88 1.00 18.57 -9.86
C ARG A 88 0.12 17.32 -9.71
N ASN A 89 0.50 16.24 -10.38
CA ASN A 89 -0.30 15.03 -10.46
C ASN A 89 0.44 13.82 -9.87
N LEU A 90 -0.32 12.93 -9.25
CA LEU A 90 0.18 11.72 -8.62
C LEU A 90 -0.61 10.52 -9.15
N LYS A 91 0.10 9.55 -9.73
CA LYS A 91 -0.47 8.26 -10.12
C LYS A 91 0.12 7.16 -9.23
N SER A 92 -0.73 6.53 -8.44
CA SER A 92 -0.36 5.31 -7.71
C SER A 92 -0.33 4.12 -8.68
N GLY A 93 0.79 3.39 -8.72
CA GLY A 93 0.92 2.13 -9.44
C GLY A 93 0.18 0.99 -8.75
N ARG A 94 0.50 -0.25 -9.14
CA ARG A 94 -0.05 -1.45 -8.50
C ARG A 94 0.78 -1.79 -7.24
N PRO A 95 0.14 -2.01 -6.07
CA PRO A 95 0.85 -2.46 -4.89
C PRO A 95 1.42 -3.86 -5.13
N ARG A 96 2.69 -4.06 -4.75
CA ARG A 96 3.39 -5.34 -4.78
C ARG A 96 3.56 -5.82 -3.35
N LEU A 97 3.22 -7.08 -3.08
CA LEU A 97 3.46 -7.71 -1.77
C LEU A 97 4.83 -8.38 -1.82
N GLN A 98 5.74 -8.02 -0.90
CA GLN A 98 7.06 -8.60 -0.81
C GLN A 98 7.43 -8.82 0.65
N GLU A 99 7.63 -10.08 1.05
CA GLU A 99 8.09 -10.45 2.41
C GLU A 99 7.23 -9.86 3.55
N GLY A 100 5.92 -9.74 3.34
CA GLY A 100 4.99 -9.13 4.31
C GLY A 100 4.95 -7.60 4.30
N ASN A 101 5.82 -6.95 3.53
CA ASN A 101 5.76 -5.53 3.22
C ASN A 101 4.93 -5.27 1.96
N ILE A 102 4.36 -4.07 1.87
CA ILE A 102 3.67 -3.61 0.66
C ILE A 102 4.54 -2.53 0.01
N ILE A 103 4.90 -2.72 -1.25
CA ILE A 103 5.64 -1.73 -2.03
C ILE A 103 4.67 -1.08 -3.01
N LEU A 104 4.57 0.24 -2.98
CA LEU A 104 3.81 1.00 -3.96
C LEU A 104 4.74 1.97 -4.70
N THR A 105 4.79 1.81 -6.02
CA THR A 105 5.43 2.79 -6.89
C THR A 105 4.45 3.93 -7.14
N VAL A 106 4.83 5.14 -6.79
CA VAL A 106 4.08 6.37 -7.02
C VAL A 106 4.78 7.16 -8.09
N LYS A 107 4.09 7.44 -9.19
CA LYS A 107 4.59 8.30 -10.26
C LYS A 107 4.15 9.73 -10.01
N LEU A 108 5.11 10.60 -9.79
CA LEU A 108 4.91 12.04 -9.79
C LEU A 108 4.99 12.54 -11.22
N ILE A 109 4.04 13.37 -11.64
CA ILE A 109 3.97 13.91 -13.01
C ILE A 109 4.06 15.43 -12.96
N ALA A 110 5.07 15.97 -13.63
CA ALA A 110 5.33 17.40 -13.76
C ALA A 110 4.50 18.04 -14.89
N GLU A 111 4.49 19.37 -14.96
CA GLU A 111 3.74 20.12 -15.98
C GLU A 111 4.20 19.82 -17.42
N ASP A 112 5.50 19.59 -17.59
CA ASP A 112 6.14 19.20 -18.84
C ASP A 112 5.99 17.69 -19.17
N LYS A 113 5.17 16.98 -18.39
CA LYS A 113 4.94 15.52 -18.47
C LYS A 113 6.14 14.67 -18.07
N GLU A 114 7.17 15.25 -17.45
CA GLU A 114 8.24 14.47 -16.83
C GLU A 114 7.66 13.58 -15.71
N GLU A 115 7.96 12.28 -15.76
CA GLU A 115 7.53 11.32 -14.73
C GLU A 115 8.70 10.99 -13.80
N MET A 116 8.47 11.11 -12.49
CA MET A 116 9.41 10.68 -11.46
C MET A 116 8.80 9.55 -10.63
N PRO A 117 9.21 8.29 -10.84
CA PRO A 117 8.77 7.16 -10.03
C PRO A 117 9.47 7.15 -8.66
N LEU A 118 8.66 7.06 -7.60
CA LEU A 118 9.09 6.89 -6.21
C LEU A 118 8.53 5.59 -5.64
N ASP A 119 9.39 4.71 -5.16
CA ASP A 119 8.99 3.50 -4.46
C ASP A 119 8.82 3.79 -2.97
N PHE A 120 7.62 3.52 -2.48
CA PHE A 120 7.29 3.55 -1.06
C PHE A 120 7.14 2.12 -0.55
N THR A 121 7.89 1.78 0.50
CA THR A 121 7.71 0.54 1.24
C THR A 121 6.87 0.82 2.48
N PHE A 122 5.80 0.07 2.65
CA PHE A 122 4.88 0.14 3.78
C PHE A 122 5.01 -1.11 4.62
N ILE A 123 5.04 -0.90 5.93
CA ILE A 123 4.94 -1.95 6.93
C ILE A 123 3.79 -1.64 7.88
N LYS A 124 3.12 -2.69 8.36
CA LYS A 124 2.06 -2.55 9.36
C LYS A 124 2.73 -2.54 10.74
N SER A 125 2.58 -1.44 11.48
CA SER A 125 3.10 -1.25 12.84
C SER A 125 1.95 -0.81 13.75
N ASP A 126 1.76 -1.50 14.88
CA ASP A 126 0.72 -1.21 15.87
C ASP A 126 -0.66 -1.01 15.24
N ASP A 127 -1.04 -1.95 14.37
CA ASP A 127 -2.29 -1.96 13.58
C ASP A 127 -2.48 -0.82 12.57
N SER A 128 -1.48 0.05 12.38
CA SER A 128 -1.47 1.14 11.41
C SER A 128 -0.40 0.95 10.33
N TRP A 129 -0.68 1.38 9.10
CA TRP A 129 0.36 1.42 8.07
C TRP A 129 1.31 2.59 8.31
N LYS A 130 2.60 2.35 8.13
CA LYS A 130 3.66 3.33 8.23
C LYS A 130 4.61 3.19 7.05
N ILE A 131 5.28 4.29 6.72
CA ILE A 131 6.29 4.32 5.65
C ILE A 131 7.61 3.81 6.23
N GLU A 132 8.06 2.65 5.78
CA GLU A 132 9.33 2.05 6.17
C GLU A 132 10.49 2.57 5.31
N ARG A 133 10.23 2.87 4.04
CA ARG A 133 11.26 3.33 3.11
C ARG A 133 10.66 4.17 1.99
N ILE A 134 11.43 5.14 1.52
CA ILE A 134 11.15 5.94 0.33
C ILE A 134 12.41 5.94 -0.52
N VAL A 135 12.31 5.53 -1.78
CA VAL A 135 13.43 5.45 -2.72
C VAL A 135 13.00 6.05 -4.05
N ALA A 136 13.86 6.89 -4.64
CA ALA A 136 13.66 7.31 -6.01
C ALA A 136 14.10 6.18 -6.93
N VAL A 137 13.22 5.76 -7.84
CA VAL A 137 13.57 4.73 -8.80
C VAL A 137 14.38 5.43 -9.90
N ASN A 138 15.71 5.36 -9.77
CA ASN A 138 16.58 5.79 -10.85
C ASN A 138 16.34 4.87 -12.04
N SER A 139 15.89 5.46 -13.15
CA SER A 139 15.92 4.81 -14.47
C SER A 139 17.32 4.89 -15.03
#